data_AF-A0A401H9M6-F1
#
_entry.id   AF-A0A401H9M6-F1
#
_cell.length_a   1.000
_cell.length_b   1.000
_cell.length_c   1.000
_cell.angle_alpha   90.00
_cell.angle_beta   90.00
_cell.angle_gamma   90.00
#
_symmetry.space_group_name_H-M   'P 1'
#
loop_
_entity.id
_entity.type
_entity.pdbx_description
1 polymer ?
#
loop_
_entity_poly.entity_id
_entity_poly.type
_entity_poly.pdbx_seq_one_letter_code
_entity_poly.pdbx_strand_id
1 'polypeptide(L)'
;MRLTLKTLSIIFSYPSEDLEELVRNREVVRPLLTGEDGEAAALIMEFLEKLDLERADEEYVAVFEMPPKCSIYAHTYLLKGKEDMVGQLLLEVKSHYKAKQLDMPVEREIPTYLPAMLEYLALVYDEDPKAARRFAKKYLQPWIGELASCLERNRSLWSLPAKALKKVVDKIAAGRGL
;
A
#
# COMPACT_ATOMS: atom_id res chain seq x y z
N MET A 1 1.20 -7.50 -11.85
CA MET A 1 1.36 -6.75 -10.58
C MET A 1 0.04 -6.27 -10.00
N ARG A 2 -1.05 -6.23 -10.77
CA ARG A 2 -2.32 -5.68 -10.31
C ARG A 2 -2.87 -6.42 -9.10
N LEU A 3 -2.81 -7.75 -9.08
CA LEU A 3 -3.35 -8.53 -7.96
C LEU A 3 -2.56 -8.29 -6.67
N THR A 4 -1.23 -8.23 -6.78
CA THR A 4 -0.33 -7.93 -5.67
C THR A 4 -0.61 -6.54 -5.10
N LEU A 5 -0.81 -5.53 -5.94
CA LEU A 5 -1.17 -4.17 -5.50
C LEU A 5 -2.53 -4.13 -4.80
N LYS A 6 -3.56 -4.82 -5.34
CA LYS A 6 -4.86 -4.93 -4.68
C LYS A 6 -4.78 -5.64 -3.33
N THR A 7 -4.02 -6.72 -3.26
CA THR A 7 -3.81 -7.48 -2.02
C THR A 7 -3.13 -6.61 -0.96
N LEU A 8 -2.09 -5.87 -1.34
CA LEU A 8 -1.41 -4.94 -0.44
C LEU A 8 -2.34 -3.79 -0.02
N SER A 9 -3.23 -3.32 -0.91
CA SER A 9 -4.25 -2.33 -0.54
C SER A 9 -5.17 -2.83 0.59
N ILE A 10 -5.64 -4.08 0.49
CA ILE A 10 -6.46 -4.72 1.54
C ILE A 10 -5.66 -4.82 2.84
N ILE A 11 -4.42 -5.32 2.78
CA ILE A 11 -3.56 -5.50 3.97
C ILE A 11 -3.24 -4.19 4.70
N PHE A 12 -3.08 -3.09 3.96
CA PHE A 12 -2.81 -1.77 4.53
C PHE A 12 -4.08 -0.97 4.85
N SER A 13 -5.26 -1.47 4.49
CA SER A 13 -6.51 -0.88 4.97
C SER A 13 -6.69 -1.17 6.45
N TYR A 14 -7.52 -0.38 7.14
CA TYR A 14 -8.03 -0.79 8.43
C TYR A 14 -8.61 -2.21 8.31
N PRO A 15 -8.32 -3.15 9.25
CA PRO A 15 -8.77 -4.52 9.12
C PRO A 15 -10.29 -4.59 8.90
N SER A 16 -10.69 -5.40 7.94
CA SER A 16 -12.06 -5.47 7.45
C SER A 16 -12.41 -6.89 6.99
N GLU A 17 -13.66 -7.11 6.60
CA GLU A 17 -14.12 -8.38 6.03
C GLU A 17 -13.26 -8.83 4.83
N ASP A 18 -12.76 -7.90 4.02
CA ASP A 18 -11.86 -8.18 2.89
C ASP A 18 -10.55 -8.83 3.35
N LEU A 19 -9.99 -8.36 4.48
CA LEU A 19 -8.76 -8.92 5.04
C LEU A 19 -9.02 -10.32 5.60
N GLU A 20 -10.15 -10.52 6.28
CA GLU A 20 -10.52 -11.85 6.75
C GLU A 20 -10.74 -12.83 5.60
N GLU A 21 -11.40 -12.39 4.53
CA GLU A 21 -11.61 -13.20 3.34
C GLU A 21 -10.28 -13.56 2.67
N LEU A 22 -9.36 -12.59 2.59
CA LEU A 22 -8.01 -12.82 2.09
C LEU A 22 -7.26 -13.87 2.92
N VAL A 23 -7.36 -13.83 4.25
CA VAL A 23 -6.75 -14.85 5.14
C VAL A 23 -7.38 -16.22 4.94
N ARG A 24 -8.72 -16.30 4.87
CA ARG A 24 -9.47 -17.54 4.64
C ARG A 24 -9.11 -18.18 3.29
N ASN A 25 -8.95 -17.37 2.25
CA ASN A 25 -8.69 -17.80 0.88
C ASN A 25 -7.20 -17.76 0.48
N ARG A 26 -6.27 -17.60 1.43
CA ARG A 26 -4.83 -17.39 1.14
C ARG A 26 -4.21 -18.46 0.24
N GLU A 27 -4.62 -19.72 0.36
CA GLU A 27 -4.09 -20.81 -0.48
C GLU A 27 -4.57 -20.72 -1.95
N VAL A 28 -5.73 -20.13 -2.19
CA VAL A 28 -6.23 -19.85 -3.55
C VAL A 28 -5.48 -18.65 -4.15
N VAL A 29 -5.19 -17.64 -3.32
CA VAL A 29 -4.52 -16.41 -3.74
C VAL A 29 -3.01 -16.61 -3.94
N ARG A 30 -2.39 -17.52 -3.18
CA ARG A 30 -0.94 -17.85 -3.22
C ARG A 30 -0.38 -18.07 -4.63
N PRO A 31 -0.91 -19.00 -5.44
CA PRO A 31 -0.37 -19.23 -6.79
C PRO A 31 -0.51 -18.01 -7.70
N LEU A 32 -1.60 -17.23 -7.55
CA LEU A 32 -1.84 -16.04 -8.36
C LEU A 32 -0.82 -14.93 -8.05
N LEU A 33 -0.56 -14.69 -6.77
CA LEU A 33 0.49 -13.73 -6.35
C LEU A 33 1.88 -14.21 -6.74
N THR A 34 2.15 -15.50 -6.61
CA THR A 34 3.44 -16.09 -7.00
C THR A 34 3.70 -15.90 -8.49
N GLY A 35 2.66 -16.02 -9.32
CA GLY A 35 2.72 -15.77 -10.76
C GLY A 35 3.01 -14.31 -11.13
N GLU A 36 2.64 -13.35 -10.28
CA GLU A 36 3.03 -11.95 -10.46
C GLU A 36 4.45 -11.68 -9.93
N ASP A 37 4.71 -12.00 -8.66
CA ASP A 37 5.99 -11.74 -8.00
C ASP A 37 6.24 -12.74 -6.87
N GLY A 38 7.06 -13.77 -7.13
CA GLY A 38 7.33 -14.82 -6.12
C GLY A 38 7.94 -14.30 -4.81
N GLU A 39 8.80 -13.28 -4.86
CA GLU A 39 9.40 -12.71 -3.64
C GLU A 39 8.40 -11.88 -2.84
N ALA A 40 7.58 -11.06 -3.51
CA ALA A 40 6.54 -10.31 -2.83
C ALA A 40 5.45 -11.24 -2.28
N ALA A 41 5.08 -12.29 -3.04
CA ALA A 41 4.12 -13.29 -2.62
C ALA A 41 4.58 -14.03 -1.36
N ALA A 42 5.85 -14.42 -1.26
CA ALA A 42 6.39 -15.06 -0.06
C ALA A 42 6.21 -14.20 1.20
N LEU A 43 6.53 -12.90 1.11
CA LEU A 43 6.38 -11.96 2.22
C LEU A 43 4.92 -11.71 2.58
N ILE A 44 4.02 -11.62 1.59
CA ILE A 44 2.58 -11.47 1.82
C ILE A 44 2.01 -12.72 2.49
N MET A 45 2.40 -13.91 2.04
CA MET A 45 1.92 -15.17 2.63
C MET A 45 2.42 -15.35 4.06
N GLU A 46 3.67 -15.01 4.34
CA GLU A 46 4.21 -15.03 5.71
C GLU A 46 3.42 -14.09 6.63
N PHE A 47 2.99 -12.92 6.14
CA PHE A 47 2.11 -12.03 6.88
C PHE A 47 0.75 -12.68 7.16
N LEU A 48 0.08 -13.21 6.13
CA LEU A 48 -1.25 -13.82 6.26
C LEU A 48 -1.25 -15.07 7.15
N GLU A 49 -0.14 -15.81 7.19
CA GLU A 49 0.03 -16.99 8.05
C GLU A 49 0.25 -16.62 9.53
N LYS A 50 0.85 -15.46 9.80
CA LYS A 50 1.19 -15.00 11.16
C LYS A 50 0.18 -14.02 11.75
N LEU A 51 -0.72 -13.48 10.94
CA LEU A 51 -1.70 -12.49 11.36
C LEU A 51 -2.70 -13.14 12.32
N ASP A 52 -2.80 -12.58 13.51
CA ASP A 52 -3.87 -12.88 14.46
C ASP A 52 -5.07 -11.96 14.17
N LEU A 53 -6.09 -12.49 13.52
CA LEU A 53 -7.28 -11.73 13.14
C LEU A 53 -8.02 -11.15 14.35
N GLU A 54 -8.01 -11.84 15.50
CA GLU A 54 -8.70 -11.36 16.71
C GLU A 54 -8.06 -10.09 17.28
N ARG A 55 -6.79 -9.83 16.93
CA ARG A 55 -6.00 -8.70 17.43
C ARG A 55 -5.57 -7.73 16.34
N ALA A 56 -5.97 -7.97 15.09
CA ALA A 56 -5.54 -7.18 13.95
C ALA A 56 -5.89 -5.69 14.10
N ASP A 57 -7.09 -5.37 14.62
CA ASP A 57 -7.53 -3.99 14.87
C ASP A 57 -6.62 -3.28 15.87
N GLU A 58 -6.36 -3.92 17.01
CA GLU A 58 -5.51 -3.37 18.07
C GLU A 58 -4.09 -3.12 17.56
N GLU A 59 -3.53 -4.09 16.81
CA GLU A 59 -2.18 -3.98 16.26
C GLU A 59 -2.08 -2.91 15.17
N TYR A 60 -3.10 -2.82 14.30
CA TYR A 60 -3.17 -1.79 13.27
C TYR A 60 -3.21 -0.39 13.91
N VAL A 61 -4.12 -0.17 14.86
CA VAL A 61 -4.27 1.10 15.57
C VAL A 61 -3.00 1.48 16.34
N ALA A 62 -2.38 0.52 17.03
CA ALA A 62 -1.15 0.73 17.80
C ALA A 62 0.06 1.12 16.94
N VAL A 63 0.00 0.88 15.63
CA VAL A 63 1.06 1.20 14.68
C VAL A 63 0.73 2.47 13.88
N PHE A 64 -0.51 2.61 13.40
CA PHE A 64 -0.90 3.60 12.40
C PHE A 64 -1.78 4.75 12.91
N GLU A 65 -2.40 4.68 14.10
CA GLU A 65 -3.44 5.68 14.46
C GLU A 65 -3.30 6.34 15.85
N MET A 66 -2.76 5.70 16.90
CA MET A 66 -2.84 6.27 18.27
C MET A 66 -1.53 6.31 19.10
N PRO A 67 -0.88 7.49 19.21
CA PRO A 67 -0.43 8.25 18.04
C PRO A 67 0.38 7.34 17.09
N PRO A 68 0.41 7.61 15.77
CA PRO A 68 1.06 6.73 14.82
C PRO A 68 2.55 6.57 15.14
N LYS A 69 2.98 5.32 15.35
CA LYS A 69 4.41 4.97 15.36
C LYS A 69 5.00 5.09 13.96
N CYS A 70 4.22 4.69 12.97
CA CYS A 70 4.55 4.78 11.54
C CYS A 70 3.34 5.34 10.81
N SER A 71 3.48 6.50 10.17
CA SER A 71 2.37 7.07 9.40
C SER A 71 2.05 6.21 8.18
N ILE A 72 0.76 6.08 7.85
CA ILE A 72 0.29 5.40 6.63
C ILE A 72 0.01 6.37 5.48
N TYR A 73 0.30 7.66 5.67
CA TYR A 73 0.01 8.71 4.70
C TYR A 73 1.27 9.23 4.01
N ALA A 74 1.27 9.27 2.67
CA ALA A 74 2.44 9.71 1.91
C ALA A 74 2.86 11.16 2.22
N HIS A 75 1.91 12.05 2.55
CA HIS A 75 2.21 13.46 2.81
C HIS A 75 3.14 13.66 4.01
N THR A 76 3.08 12.79 5.04
CA THR A 76 3.96 12.91 6.22
C THR A 76 5.42 12.67 5.87
N TYR A 77 5.68 11.83 4.86
CA TYR A 77 7.04 11.51 4.41
C TYR A 77 7.52 12.40 3.27
N LEU A 78 6.64 12.77 2.34
CA LEU A 78 6.99 13.58 1.18
C LEU A 78 7.26 15.05 1.55
N LEU A 79 6.63 15.55 2.62
CA LEU A 79 6.68 16.97 2.96
C LEU A 79 7.59 17.31 4.15
N LYS A 80 7.90 16.37 5.05
CA LYS A 80 8.85 16.51 6.19
C LYS A 80 9.04 17.94 6.69
N GLY A 81 8.00 18.52 7.31
CA GLY A 81 8.04 19.89 7.86
C GLY A 81 7.56 21.01 6.94
N LYS A 82 6.97 20.69 5.78
CA LYS A 82 6.29 21.64 4.87
C LYS A 82 4.77 21.45 4.94
N GLU A 83 4.19 21.78 6.09
CA GLU A 83 2.76 21.57 6.37
C GLU A 83 1.86 22.43 5.46
N ASP A 84 2.33 23.62 5.08
CA ASP A 84 1.68 24.53 4.14
C ASP A 84 1.48 23.92 2.74
N MET A 85 2.33 22.96 2.36
CA MET A 85 2.29 22.28 1.06
C MET A 85 1.36 21.05 1.03
N VAL A 86 0.80 20.63 2.18
CA VAL A 86 -0.06 19.43 2.27
C VAL A 86 -1.26 19.56 1.34
N GLY A 87 -1.96 20.69 1.39
CA GLY A 87 -3.14 20.93 0.55
C GLY A 87 -2.86 20.77 -0.94
N GLN A 88 -1.70 21.27 -1.41
CA GLN A 88 -1.29 21.15 -2.81
C GLN A 88 -1.03 19.68 -3.19
N LEU A 89 -0.33 18.92 -2.35
CA LEU A 89 -0.06 17.51 -2.60
C LEU A 89 -1.36 16.68 -2.63
N LEU A 90 -2.30 16.94 -1.70
CA LEU A 90 -3.59 16.25 -1.69
C LEU A 90 -4.38 16.53 -2.99
N LEU A 91 -4.43 17.79 -3.44
CA LEU A 91 -5.09 18.16 -4.70
C LEU A 91 -4.42 17.50 -5.91
N GLU A 92 -3.09 17.47 -5.93
CA GLU A 92 -2.33 16.82 -7.00
C GLU A 92 -2.64 15.32 -7.07
N VAL A 93 -2.57 14.60 -5.95
CA VAL A 93 -2.88 13.16 -5.93
C VAL A 93 -4.36 12.91 -6.26
N LYS A 94 -5.29 13.73 -5.75
CA LYS A 94 -6.73 13.64 -6.06
C LYS A 94 -7.02 13.80 -7.55
N SER A 95 -6.24 14.62 -8.26
CA SER A 95 -6.41 14.83 -9.71
C SER A 95 -6.17 13.54 -10.51
N HIS A 96 -5.24 12.70 -10.07
CA HIS A 96 -4.99 11.39 -10.67
C HIS A 96 -6.20 10.46 -10.55
N TYR A 97 -6.84 10.43 -9.37
CA TYR A 97 -8.01 9.57 -9.13
C TYR A 97 -9.21 9.99 -9.98
N LYS A 98 -9.48 11.31 -10.04
CA LYS A 98 -10.55 11.88 -10.87
C LYS A 98 -10.37 11.55 -12.35
N ALA A 99 -9.14 11.58 -12.87
CA ALA A 99 -8.84 11.27 -14.27
C ALA A 99 -9.20 9.83 -14.67
N LYS A 100 -9.38 8.93 -13.68
CA LYS A 100 -9.73 7.53 -13.87
C LYS A 100 -11.15 7.18 -13.39
N GLN A 101 -11.98 8.19 -13.10
CA GLN A 101 -13.35 8.01 -12.59
C GLN A 101 -13.41 7.10 -11.36
N LEU A 102 -12.34 7.10 -10.55
CA LEU A 102 -12.35 6.43 -9.25
C LEU A 102 -13.11 7.32 -8.26
N ASP A 103 -14.35 6.94 -8.00
CA ASP A 103 -15.09 7.43 -6.84
C ASP A 103 -14.45 6.79 -5.60
N MET A 104 -13.56 7.56 -4.98
CA MET A 104 -12.94 7.18 -3.73
C MET A 104 -14.03 6.95 -2.68
N PRO A 105 -14.08 5.78 -2.01
CA PRO A 105 -14.96 5.57 -0.87
C PRO A 105 -14.73 6.67 0.17
N VAL A 106 -15.79 7.09 0.87
CA VAL A 106 -15.77 8.14 1.90
C VAL A 106 -14.77 7.80 3.01
N GLU A 107 -14.56 6.52 3.31
CA GLU A 107 -13.57 6.04 4.30
C GLU A 107 -12.10 6.27 3.87
N ARG A 108 -11.85 6.66 2.61
CA ARG A 108 -10.52 6.92 2.03
C ARG A 108 -10.36 8.37 1.58
N GLU A 109 -11.00 9.27 2.30
CA GLU A 109 -11.11 10.70 1.98
C GLU A 109 -9.78 11.43 1.80
N ILE A 110 -8.68 10.92 2.37
CA ILE A 110 -7.35 11.51 2.23
C ILE A 110 -6.64 10.89 1.01
N PRO A 111 -6.39 11.67 -0.07
CA PRO A 111 -5.82 11.12 -1.30
C PRO A 111 -4.46 10.44 -1.15
N THR A 112 -3.70 10.81 -0.13
CA THR A 112 -2.35 10.27 0.15
C THR A 112 -2.36 9.09 1.13
N TYR A 113 -3.53 8.56 1.48
CA TYR A 113 -3.66 7.31 2.22
C TYR A 113 -3.10 6.14 1.39
N LEU A 114 -2.22 5.32 1.96
CA LEU A 114 -1.50 4.30 1.19
C LEU A 114 -2.44 3.34 0.42
N PRO A 115 -3.47 2.71 1.03
CA PRO A 115 -4.42 1.86 0.30
C PRO A 115 -5.06 2.55 -0.91
N ALA A 116 -5.49 3.80 -0.77
CA ALA A 116 -6.04 4.58 -1.88
C ALA A 116 -5.05 4.69 -3.05
N MET A 117 -3.80 4.96 -2.75
CA MET A 117 -2.73 5.06 -3.74
C MET A 117 -2.44 3.72 -4.41
N LEU A 118 -2.53 2.61 -3.66
CA LEU A 118 -2.33 1.26 -4.18
C LEU A 118 -3.48 0.82 -5.09
N GLU A 119 -4.72 1.16 -4.77
CA GLU A 119 -5.85 0.88 -5.66
C GLU A 119 -5.77 1.62 -6.96
N TYR A 120 -5.47 2.93 -6.91
CA TYR A 120 -5.22 3.70 -8.11
C TYR A 120 -4.10 3.08 -8.93
N LEU A 121 -2.97 2.75 -8.28
CA LEU A 121 -1.83 2.14 -8.98
C LEU A 121 -2.21 0.80 -9.61
N ALA A 122 -3.01 -0.03 -8.93
CA ALA A 122 -3.49 -1.30 -9.44
C ALA A 122 -4.39 -1.13 -10.68
N LEU A 123 -5.23 -0.09 -10.71
CA LEU A 123 -6.05 0.24 -11.86
C LEU A 123 -5.19 0.66 -13.06
N VAL A 124 -4.27 1.60 -12.85
CA VAL A 124 -3.49 2.16 -13.96
C VAL A 124 -2.34 1.28 -14.43
N TYR A 125 -1.93 0.27 -13.65
CA TYR A 125 -0.84 -0.62 -14.01
C TYR A 125 -1.08 -1.33 -15.35
N ASP A 126 -2.29 -1.86 -15.55
CA ASP A 126 -2.65 -2.57 -16.79
C ASP A 126 -3.00 -1.58 -17.92
N GLU A 127 -3.65 -0.46 -17.59
CA GLU A 127 -4.19 0.47 -18.59
C GLU A 127 -3.15 1.46 -19.16
N ASP A 128 -2.32 2.04 -18.29
CA ASP A 128 -1.26 2.97 -18.66
C ASP A 128 -0.01 2.72 -17.81
N PRO A 129 0.79 1.71 -18.22
CA PRO A 129 2.12 1.43 -17.68
C PRO A 129 3.02 2.63 -17.43
N LYS A 130 2.99 3.64 -18.31
CA LYS A 130 3.84 4.83 -18.19
C LYS A 130 3.32 5.74 -17.08
N ALA A 131 2.00 5.90 -16.96
CA ALA A 131 1.39 6.61 -15.83
C ALA A 131 1.63 5.90 -14.51
N ALA A 132 1.48 4.56 -14.47
CA ALA A 132 1.77 3.74 -13.29
C ALA A 132 3.21 3.95 -12.81
N ARG A 133 4.17 3.88 -13.74
CA ARG A 133 5.59 4.15 -13.45
C ARG A 133 5.83 5.55 -12.90
N ARG A 134 5.26 6.59 -13.54
CA ARG A 134 5.40 7.99 -13.08
C ARG A 134 4.81 8.17 -11.68
N PHE A 135 3.63 7.61 -11.43
CA PHE A 135 2.95 7.70 -10.14
C PHE A 135 3.75 6.98 -9.04
N ALA A 136 4.17 5.73 -9.28
CA ALA A 136 4.99 4.96 -8.34
C ALA A 136 6.29 5.70 -8.00
N LYS A 137 7.01 6.19 -9.02
CA LYS A 137 8.28 6.91 -8.84
C LYS A 137 8.13 8.22 -8.06
N LYS A 138 7.03 8.96 -8.28
CA LYS A 138 6.82 10.27 -7.66
C LYS A 138 6.22 10.17 -6.27
N TYR A 139 5.21 9.34 -6.06
CA TYR A 139 4.38 9.39 -4.85
C TYR A 139 4.53 8.19 -3.91
N LEU A 140 5.18 7.09 -4.31
CA LEU A 140 5.37 5.90 -3.46
C LEU A 140 6.84 5.61 -3.18
N GLN A 141 7.65 5.45 -4.24
CA GLN A 141 9.06 5.09 -4.13
C GLN A 141 9.87 5.94 -3.13
N PRO A 142 9.65 7.27 -3.01
CA PRO A 142 10.44 8.09 -2.11
C PRO A 142 10.32 7.73 -0.63
N TRP A 143 9.23 7.06 -0.21
CA TRP A 143 8.94 6.91 1.22
C TRP A 143 8.59 5.48 1.67
N ILE A 144 8.22 4.57 0.76
CA ILE A 144 7.90 3.19 1.16
C ILE A 144 9.07 2.49 1.87
N GLY A 145 10.32 2.82 1.53
CA GLY A 145 11.50 2.32 2.27
C GLY A 145 11.56 2.82 3.72
N GLU A 146 11.16 4.08 3.96
CA GLU A 146 11.10 4.66 5.30
C GLU A 146 9.96 4.05 6.13
N LEU A 147 8.79 3.83 5.51
CA LEU A 147 7.68 3.10 6.11
C LEU A 147 8.11 1.69 6.54
N ALA A 148 8.69 0.91 5.62
CA ALA A 148 9.14 -0.45 5.91
C ALA A 148 10.15 -0.49 7.06
N SER A 149 11.12 0.44 7.05
CA SER A 149 12.12 0.56 8.13
C SER A 149 11.49 0.96 9.47
N CYS A 150 10.47 1.82 9.44
CA CYS A 150 9.73 2.21 10.65
C CYS A 150 8.99 1.01 11.25
N LEU A 151 8.28 0.25 10.43
CA LEU A 151 7.52 -0.92 10.85
C LEU A 151 8.42 -2.00 11.42
N GLU A 152 9.58 -2.23 10.80
CA GLU A 152 10.59 -3.17 11.28
C GLU A 152 11.17 -2.75 12.64
N ARG A 153 11.53 -1.48 12.83
CA ARG A 153 12.00 -0.97 14.12
C ARG A 153 10.97 -1.14 15.24
N ASN A 154 9.70 -1.01 14.91
CA ASN A 154 8.59 -1.19 15.85
C ASN A 154 8.14 -2.66 15.98
N ARG A 155 8.85 -3.60 15.34
CA ARG A 155 8.53 -5.04 15.35
C ARG A 155 7.08 -5.35 14.91
N SER A 156 6.53 -4.53 14.02
CA SER A 156 5.19 -4.73 13.48
C SER A 156 5.20 -5.83 12.42
N LEU A 157 4.16 -6.68 12.43
CA LEU A 157 3.96 -7.69 11.39
C LEU A 157 3.78 -7.05 10.00
N TRP A 158 3.23 -5.82 9.92
CA TRP A 158 3.12 -5.05 8.68
C TRP A 158 4.47 -4.71 8.03
N SER A 159 5.60 -4.94 8.70
CA SER A 159 6.92 -4.84 8.07
C SER A 159 7.11 -5.81 6.90
N LEU A 160 6.45 -6.98 6.94
CA LEU A 160 6.48 -7.98 5.86
C LEU A 160 5.81 -7.46 4.57
N PRO A 161 4.51 -7.07 4.57
CA PRO A 161 3.88 -6.50 3.39
C PRO A 161 4.52 -5.17 2.96
N ALA A 162 5.12 -4.39 3.88
CA ALA A 162 5.85 -3.19 3.50
C ALA A 162 7.13 -3.48 2.70
N LYS A 163 7.87 -4.54 3.07
CA LYS A 163 9.02 -5.03 2.28
C LYS A 163 8.58 -5.55 0.91
N ALA A 164 7.45 -6.27 0.85
CA ALA A 164 6.85 -6.72 -0.40
C ALA A 164 6.48 -5.52 -1.30
N LEU A 165 5.79 -4.54 -0.72
CA LEU A 165 5.40 -3.30 -1.40
C LEU A 165 6.61 -2.53 -1.93
N LYS A 166 7.68 -2.40 -1.15
CA LYS A 166 8.91 -1.75 -1.59
C LYS A 166 9.45 -2.38 -2.88
N LYS A 167 9.54 -3.72 -2.92
CA LYS A 167 10.02 -4.47 -4.09
C LYS A 167 9.12 -4.23 -5.30
N VAL A 168 7.81 -4.32 -5.13
CA VAL A 168 6.82 -4.10 -6.21
C VAL A 168 6.93 -2.68 -6.74
N VAL A 169 6.95 -1.67 -5.87
CA VAL A 169 7.10 -0.25 -6.26
C VAL A 169 8.41 0.00 -6.99
N ASP A 170 9.52 -0.57 -6.54
CA ASP A 170 10.82 -0.43 -7.20
C ASP A 170 10.82 -1.05 -8.61
N LYS A 171 10.19 -2.21 -8.80
CA LYS A 171 10.03 -2.86 -10.12
C LYS A 171 9.19 -2.00 -11.07
N ILE A 172 8.04 -1.51 -10.60
CA ILE A 172 7.15 -0.63 -11.37
C ILE A 172 7.87 0.67 -11.75
N ALA A 173 8.57 1.31 -10.80
CA ALA A 173 9.31 2.55 -11.03
C ALA A 173 10.50 2.37 -11.98
N ALA A 174 11.15 1.20 -11.95
CA ALA A 174 12.20 0.82 -12.91
C ALA A 174 11.65 0.51 -14.31
N GLY A 175 10.35 0.25 -14.44
CA GLY A 175 9.73 -0.23 -15.67
C GLY A 175 10.02 -1.70 -15.96
N ARG A 176 10.33 -2.49 -14.93
CA ARG A 176 10.54 -3.94 -15.02
C ARG A 176 9.22 -4.64 -14.70
N GLY A 177 8.70 -5.45 -15.64
CA GLY A 177 7.40 -6.13 -15.53
C GLY A 177 6.31 -5.58 -16.46
N LEU A 178 6.68 -4.68 -17.37
CA LEU A 178 5.88 -4.23 -18.52
C LEU A 178 6.29 -5.00 -19.78
#